data_AF-A0A2N5LJ25-F1
#
_entry.id   AF-A0A2N5LJ25-F1
#
_cell.length_a   1.000
_cell.length_b   1.000
_cell.length_c   1.000
_cell.angle_alpha   90.00
_cell.angle_beta   90.00
_cell.angle_gamma   90.00
#
_symmetry.space_group_name_H-M   'P 1'
#
loop_
_entity.id
_entity.type
_entity.pdbx_description
1 polymer ?
#
loop_
_entity_poly.entity_id
_entity_poly.type
_entity_poly.pdbx_seq_one_letter_code
_entity_poly.pdbx_strand_id
1 'polypeptide(L)'
;MPNSIRTISNTQTTTNSTPATFKAGDSVLCPSLSLNPFVLHNDPYGKRKLLALTYDDSHLYYDKQGYFVPACDKQTGDYQPSLFHDTPANRQAIATLYSGKKTSQRTVIDMTEANDNEVIVMSSFELSDIACDLESAAVVISDIGKLLALIHYEKIEPHVAISMARLTHDTTETWHELLQGQLGSIKETLAMTRYGKEGSQ
;
A
#
# COMPACT_ATOMS: atom_id res chain seq x y z
N MET A 1 -5.76 5.84 33.87
CA MET A 1 -6.23 5.11 32.68
C MET A 1 -7.18 6.02 31.92
N PRO A 2 -6.78 6.60 30.78
CA PRO A 2 -7.68 7.42 29.98
C PRO A 2 -8.49 6.53 29.02
N ASN A 3 -9.78 6.82 28.91
CA ASN A 3 -10.75 6.10 28.10
C ASN A 3 -10.43 6.20 26.61
N SER A 4 -10.33 5.05 25.94
CA SER A 4 -10.22 4.93 24.49
C SER A 4 -11.53 5.36 23.83
N ILE A 5 -11.49 6.43 23.04
CA ILE A 5 -12.60 6.79 22.15
C ILE A 5 -12.52 5.86 20.94
N ARG A 6 -13.40 4.86 20.93
CA ARG A 6 -13.56 3.91 19.83
C ARG A 6 -14.42 4.55 18.75
N THR A 7 -13.82 5.06 17.69
CA THR A 7 -14.56 5.52 16.50
C THR A 7 -15.10 4.30 15.77
N ILE A 8 -16.41 4.08 15.81
CA ILE A 8 -17.10 3.05 15.04
C ILE A 8 -17.49 3.68 13.71
N SER A 9 -16.85 3.25 12.61
CA SER A 9 -17.30 3.58 11.26
C SER A 9 -18.60 2.84 10.97
N ASN A 10 -19.72 3.55 11.02
CA ASN A 10 -21.00 3.05 10.51
C ASN A 10 -21.00 3.16 8.98
N THR A 11 -20.37 2.20 8.30
CA THR A 11 -20.65 1.98 6.87
C THR A 11 -21.96 1.20 6.80
N GLN A 12 -23.08 1.92 6.73
CA GLN A 12 -24.39 1.32 6.51
C GLN A 12 -24.47 0.84 5.06
N THR A 13 -24.12 -0.42 4.80
CA THR A 13 -24.36 -1.06 3.51
C THR A 13 -25.86 -1.32 3.39
N THR A 14 -26.57 -0.52 2.59
CA THR A 14 -27.94 -0.84 2.19
C THR A 14 -27.91 -1.99 1.19
N THR A 15 -27.93 -3.23 1.68
CA THR A 15 -28.18 -4.44 0.88
C THR A 15 -29.68 -4.65 0.74
N ASN A 16 -30.29 -4.01 -0.25
CA ASN A 16 -31.60 -4.38 -0.77
C ASN A 16 -31.69 -4.02 -2.26
N SER A 17 -31.00 -4.79 -3.08
CA SER A 17 -31.31 -4.86 -4.51
C SER A 17 -31.05 -6.29 -4.98
N THR A 18 -32.07 -6.87 -5.61
CA THR A 18 -31.92 -8.08 -6.44
C THR A 18 -30.68 -7.90 -7.33
N PRO A 19 -29.79 -8.91 -7.48
CA PRO A 19 -28.65 -8.79 -8.38
C PRO A 19 -29.16 -8.37 -9.75
N ALA A 20 -28.71 -7.21 -10.24
CA ALA A 20 -29.14 -6.71 -11.53
C ALA A 20 -28.66 -7.70 -12.61
N THR A 21 -29.61 -8.27 -13.36
CA THR A 21 -29.30 -9.17 -14.49
C THR A 21 -29.01 -8.35 -15.74
N PHE A 22 -28.04 -8.80 -16.52
CA PHE A 22 -27.69 -8.19 -17.81
C PHE A 22 -28.67 -8.60 -18.91
N LYS A 23 -28.84 -7.71 -19.89
CA LYS A 23 -29.61 -7.95 -21.13
C LYS A 23 -28.94 -7.30 -22.34
N ALA A 24 -29.35 -7.72 -23.53
CA ALA A 24 -28.93 -7.07 -24.76
C ALA A 24 -29.40 -5.59 -24.77
N GLY A 25 -28.52 -4.71 -25.22
CA GLY A 25 -28.68 -3.26 -25.18
C GLY A 25 -28.09 -2.60 -23.93
N ASP A 26 -27.72 -3.36 -22.91
CA ASP A 26 -27.07 -2.77 -21.73
C ASP A 26 -25.67 -2.24 -22.08
N SER A 27 -25.39 -1.03 -21.59
CA SER A 27 -24.01 -0.50 -21.52
C SER A 27 -23.31 -1.17 -20.34
N VAL A 28 -22.13 -1.73 -20.59
CA VAL A 28 -21.34 -2.49 -19.61
C VAL A 28 -19.88 -2.09 -19.63
N LEU A 29 -19.22 -2.27 -18.49
CA LEU A 29 -17.80 -2.04 -18.31
C LEU A 29 -17.09 -3.41 -18.20
N CYS A 30 -16.00 -3.56 -18.94
CA CYS A 30 -15.16 -4.75 -18.90
C CYS A 30 -13.68 -4.32 -18.79
N PRO A 31 -13.20 -3.99 -17.59
CA PRO A 31 -11.92 -3.31 -17.38
C PRO A 31 -10.69 -4.08 -17.86
N SER A 32 -10.77 -5.42 -17.91
CA SER A 32 -9.71 -6.28 -18.43
C SER A 32 -9.53 -6.18 -19.96
N LEU A 33 -10.52 -5.62 -20.66
CA LEU A 33 -10.53 -5.42 -22.11
C LEU A 33 -10.37 -3.93 -22.47
N SER A 34 -11.15 -3.05 -21.84
CA SER A 34 -11.11 -1.61 -22.10
C SER A 34 -11.69 -0.80 -20.94
N LEU A 35 -11.24 0.45 -20.80
CA LEU A 35 -11.86 1.45 -19.92
C LEU A 35 -13.11 2.10 -20.53
N ASN A 36 -13.31 1.95 -21.84
CA ASN A 36 -14.51 2.41 -22.52
C ASN A 36 -15.64 1.38 -22.35
N PRO A 37 -16.91 1.82 -22.27
CA PRO A 37 -18.04 0.91 -22.17
C PRO A 37 -18.23 0.13 -23.48
N PHE A 38 -18.75 -1.09 -23.34
CA PHE A 38 -19.23 -1.93 -24.41
C PHE A 38 -20.76 -1.99 -24.37
N VAL A 39 -21.36 -2.37 -25.50
CA VAL A 39 -22.80 -2.66 -25.57
C VAL A 39 -22.99 -4.17 -25.70
N LEU A 40 -23.74 -4.76 -24.77
CA LEU A 40 -24.11 -6.16 -24.87
C LEU A 40 -25.12 -6.37 -26.00
N HIS A 41 -24.94 -7.43 -26.78
CA HIS A 41 -25.88 -7.88 -27.79
C HIS A 41 -26.23 -9.35 -27.57
N ASN A 42 -27.27 -9.83 -28.24
CA ASN A 42 -27.55 -11.27 -28.28
C ASN A 42 -26.46 -11.98 -29.09
N ASP A 43 -26.20 -13.26 -28.80
CA ASP A 43 -25.32 -14.12 -29.60
C ASP A 43 -25.54 -13.86 -31.11
N PRO A 44 -24.54 -13.31 -31.83
CA PRO A 44 -24.69 -12.92 -33.23
C PRO A 44 -24.95 -14.11 -34.16
N TYR A 45 -24.57 -15.32 -33.75
CA TYR A 45 -24.85 -16.54 -34.49
C TYR A 45 -26.18 -17.19 -34.10
N GLY A 46 -26.82 -16.70 -33.02
CA GLY A 46 -28.14 -17.15 -32.55
C GLY A 46 -28.20 -18.59 -32.05
N LYS A 47 -27.06 -19.25 -31.84
CA LYS A 47 -26.99 -20.68 -31.48
C LYS A 47 -27.08 -20.90 -29.97
N ARG A 48 -26.77 -19.89 -29.17
CA ARG A 48 -26.74 -19.94 -27.70
C ARG A 48 -27.63 -18.83 -27.14
N LYS A 49 -28.38 -19.12 -26.08
CA LYS A 49 -29.15 -18.10 -25.33
C LYS A 49 -28.23 -17.28 -24.41
N LEU A 50 -27.20 -16.68 -24.99
CA LEU A 50 -26.16 -15.94 -24.29
C LEU A 50 -26.08 -14.50 -24.79
N LEU A 51 -25.50 -13.65 -23.95
CA LEU A 51 -25.11 -12.29 -24.28
C LEU A 51 -23.70 -12.30 -24.82
N ALA A 52 -23.39 -11.36 -25.70
CA ALA A 52 -22.08 -11.20 -26.30
C ALA A 52 -21.63 -9.74 -26.27
N LEU A 53 -20.31 -9.55 -26.19
CA LEU A 53 -19.65 -8.29 -26.53
C LEU A 53 -18.58 -8.56 -27.58
N THR A 54 -18.28 -7.56 -28.39
CA THR A 54 -17.26 -7.63 -29.43
C THR A 54 -16.01 -6.90 -28.97
N TYR A 55 -14.86 -7.56 -29.06
CA TYR A 55 -13.55 -6.98 -28.79
C TYR A 55 -12.54 -7.61 -29.75
N ASP A 56 -11.76 -6.77 -30.44
CA ASP A 56 -10.72 -7.20 -31.39
C ASP A 56 -11.23 -8.27 -32.39
N ASP A 57 -12.32 -7.95 -33.07
CA ASP A 57 -13.04 -8.81 -34.04
C ASP A 57 -13.51 -10.18 -33.50
N SER A 58 -13.47 -10.38 -32.19
CA SER A 58 -13.88 -11.60 -31.50
C SER A 58 -15.09 -11.37 -30.59
N HIS A 59 -15.86 -12.45 -30.34
CA HIS A 59 -17.02 -12.43 -29.45
C HIS A 59 -16.72 -13.11 -28.12
N LEU A 60 -16.95 -12.39 -27.02
CA LEU A 60 -16.91 -12.93 -25.66
C LEU A 60 -18.34 -13.14 -25.17
N TYR A 61 -18.63 -14.33 -24.63
CA TYR A 61 -19.98 -14.74 -24.27
C TYR A 61 -20.22 -14.74 -22.77
N TYR A 62 -21.43 -14.38 -22.36
CA TYR A 62 -21.84 -14.26 -20.97
C TYR A 62 -23.26 -14.78 -20.76
N ASP A 63 -23.53 -15.30 -19.57
CA ASP A 63 -24.91 -15.55 -19.14
C ASP A 63 -25.61 -14.26 -18.69
N LYS A 64 -26.87 -14.38 -18.25
CA LYS A 64 -27.67 -13.23 -17.79
C LYS A 64 -27.20 -12.66 -16.46
N GLN A 65 -26.37 -13.40 -15.73
CA GLN A 65 -25.77 -12.98 -14.46
C GLN A 65 -24.44 -12.27 -14.69
N GLY A 66 -23.92 -12.28 -15.92
CA GLY A 66 -22.66 -11.64 -16.29
C GLY A 66 -21.44 -12.54 -16.11
N TYR A 67 -21.64 -13.84 -15.88
CA TYR A 67 -20.53 -14.79 -15.81
C TYR A 67 -20.04 -15.13 -17.21
N PHE A 68 -18.71 -15.14 -17.38
CA PHE A 68 -18.07 -15.50 -18.64
C PHE A 68 -18.35 -16.96 -18.98
N VAL A 69 -18.77 -17.21 -20.21
CA VAL A 69 -19.06 -18.55 -20.73
C VAL A 69 -18.09 -18.86 -21.87
N PRO A 70 -17.17 -19.83 -21.70
CA PRO A 70 -16.24 -20.22 -22.74
C PRO A 70 -16.94 -20.60 -24.06
N ALA A 71 -16.29 -20.27 -25.18
CA ALA A 71 -16.75 -20.65 -26.51
C ALA A 71 -16.35 -22.10 -26.88
N CYS A 72 -15.30 -22.65 -26.26
CA CYS A 72 -14.83 -24.03 -26.42
C CYS A 72 -14.00 -24.48 -25.21
N ASP A 73 -14.14 -25.72 -24.77
CA ASP A 73 -13.71 -26.23 -23.45
C ASP A 73 -12.19 -26.38 -23.24
N LYS A 74 -11.31 -25.85 -24.12
CA LYS A 74 -9.87 -26.16 -24.05
C LYS A 74 -8.86 -25.07 -24.44
N GLN A 75 -9.22 -23.80 -24.60
CA GLN A 75 -8.26 -22.83 -25.19
C GLN A 75 -8.10 -21.43 -24.59
N THR A 76 -8.65 -21.13 -23.42
CA THR A 76 -8.32 -19.86 -22.74
C THR A 76 -8.05 -20.13 -21.27
N GLY A 77 -6.77 -20.32 -20.95
CA GLY A 77 -6.29 -20.25 -19.56
C GLY A 77 -6.64 -18.88 -18.96
N ASP A 78 -7.13 -18.89 -17.73
CA ASP A 78 -7.27 -17.80 -16.74
C ASP A 78 -7.92 -16.46 -17.16
N TYR A 79 -8.26 -16.26 -18.43
CA TYR A 79 -8.81 -15.02 -18.95
C TYR A 79 -10.34 -15.07 -18.96
N GLN A 80 -10.94 -14.76 -17.80
CA GLN A 80 -12.39 -14.64 -17.60
C GLN A 80 -12.76 -13.17 -17.32
N PRO A 81 -12.95 -12.36 -18.37
CA PRO A 81 -13.30 -10.95 -18.20
C PRO A 81 -14.59 -10.81 -17.38
N SER A 82 -14.57 -9.95 -16.36
CA SER A 82 -15.74 -9.69 -15.52
C SER A 82 -16.58 -8.53 -16.08
N LEU A 83 -17.90 -8.66 -16.03
CA LEU A 83 -18.85 -7.62 -16.45
C LEU A 83 -19.40 -6.81 -15.28
N PHE A 84 -19.47 -5.50 -15.49
CA PHE A 84 -20.12 -4.57 -14.57
C PHE A 84 -21.11 -3.69 -15.32
N HIS A 85 -22.25 -3.36 -14.70
CA HIS A 85 -23.14 -2.37 -15.28
C HIS A 85 -22.45 -1.01 -15.39
N ASP A 86 -22.72 -0.31 -16.48
CA ASP A 86 -22.22 1.05 -16.70
C ASP A 86 -23.01 2.07 -15.86
N THR A 87 -22.72 2.10 -14.56
CA THR A 87 -23.28 3.07 -13.62
C THR A 87 -22.21 4.05 -13.16
N PRO A 88 -22.58 5.27 -12.69
CA PRO A 88 -21.63 6.21 -12.12
C PRO A 88 -20.76 5.61 -11.01
N ALA A 89 -21.36 4.80 -10.12
CA ALA A 89 -20.66 4.14 -9.03
C ALA A 89 -19.63 3.11 -9.53
N ASN A 90 -20.00 2.27 -10.50
CA ASN A 90 -19.09 1.28 -11.06
C ASN A 90 -17.96 1.94 -11.86
N ARG A 91 -18.25 3.02 -12.62
CA ARG A 91 -17.20 3.83 -13.28
C ARG A 91 -16.20 4.38 -12.27
N GLN A 92 -16.68 4.94 -11.15
CA GLN A 92 -15.82 5.48 -10.11
C GLN A 92 -14.97 4.40 -9.43
N ALA A 93 -15.55 3.23 -9.15
CA ALA A 93 -14.85 2.09 -8.57
C ALA A 93 -13.76 1.54 -9.52
N ILE A 94 -14.12 1.33 -10.80
CA ILE A 94 -13.19 0.85 -11.84
C ILE A 94 -12.08 1.86 -12.10
N ALA A 95 -12.39 3.16 -12.19
CA ALA A 95 -11.38 4.20 -12.31
C ALA A 95 -10.42 4.20 -11.10
N THR A 96 -10.94 4.00 -9.90
CA THR A 96 -10.09 3.88 -8.70
C THR A 96 -9.15 2.67 -8.76
N LEU A 97 -9.66 1.52 -9.21
CA LEU A 97 -8.90 0.26 -9.29
C LEU A 97 -7.89 0.23 -10.45
N TYR A 98 -8.27 0.71 -11.65
CA TYR A 98 -7.52 0.52 -12.89
C TYR A 98 -6.88 1.77 -13.45
N SER A 99 -7.36 2.97 -13.12
CA SER A 99 -6.65 4.20 -13.50
C SER A 99 -5.38 4.40 -12.66
N GLY A 100 -5.05 3.44 -11.78
CA GLY A 100 -3.97 3.58 -10.83
C GLY A 100 -4.19 4.88 -10.07
N LYS A 101 -5.03 4.87 -9.05
CA LYS A 101 -4.72 5.75 -7.92
C LYS A 101 -3.40 5.27 -7.29
N LYS A 102 -2.28 5.46 -8.00
CA LYS A 102 -1.35 6.48 -7.53
C LYS A 102 -2.24 7.68 -7.23
N THR A 103 -2.68 7.79 -5.99
CA THR A 103 -2.77 9.11 -5.38
C THR A 103 -1.35 9.67 -5.31
N SER A 104 -0.70 9.85 -6.45
CA SER A 104 -0.11 11.14 -6.75
C SER A 104 -1.29 12.10 -6.90
N GLN A 105 -2.04 12.32 -5.81
CA GLN A 105 -2.19 13.70 -5.42
C GLN A 105 -0.75 14.21 -5.48
N ARG A 106 -0.42 14.95 -6.53
CA ARG A 106 0.45 16.08 -6.28
C ARG A 106 -0.40 16.90 -5.33
N THR A 107 -0.31 16.60 -4.04
CA THR A 107 -0.64 17.55 -3.02
C THR A 107 0.33 18.68 -3.35
N VAL A 108 -0.17 19.68 -4.08
CA VAL A 108 0.54 20.93 -4.20
C VAL A 108 0.51 21.43 -2.77
N ILE A 109 1.62 21.21 -2.06
CA ILE A 109 1.81 21.77 -0.73
C ILE A 109 1.85 23.27 -0.98
N ASP A 110 0.74 23.92 -0.66
CA ASP A 110 0.64 25.36 -0.77
C ASP A 110 1.56 25.97 0.31
N MET A 111 2.74 26.41 -0.11
CA MET A 111 3.76 27.00 0.78
C MET A 111 3.51 28.49 1.02
N THR A 112 2.40 29.06 0.56
CA THR A 112 2.15 30.51 0.62
C THR A 112 1.86 31.02 2.04
N GLU A 113 1.33 30.17 2.93
CA GLU A 113 1.12 30.51 4.34
C GLU A 113 1.88 29.55 5.27
N ALA A 114 2.42 30.10 6.36
CA ALA A 114 3.05 29.31 7.42
C ALA A 114 1.95 28.62 8.24
N ASN A 115 1.51 27.46 7.76
CA ASN A 115 0.69 26.52 8.52
C ASN A 115 1.60 25.35 8.91
N ASP A 116 1.42 24.77 10.11
CA ASP A 116 2.24 23.70 10.70
C ASP A 116 2.17 22.34 9.94
N ASN A 117 2.03 22.38 8.62
CA ASN A 117 1.73 21.27 7.72
C ASN A 117 2.81 21.13 6.62
N GLU A 118 4.09 21.32 6.94
CA GLU A 118 5.12 20.90 5.99
C GLU A 118 5.13 19.38 5.89
N VAL A 119 4.72 18.87 4.73
CA VAL A 119 4.71 17.43 4.46
C VAL A 119 6.13 17.01 4.11
N ILE A 120 6.77 16.29 5.02
CA ILE A 120 8.07 15.65 4.80
C ILE A 120 7.83 14.38 3.99
N VAL A 121 8.31 14.33 2.76
CA VAL A 121 8.21 13.14 1.91
C VAL A 121 9.48 12.33 2.08
N MET A 122 9.38 11.25 2.85
CA MET A 122 10.42 10.20 2.95
C MET A 122 9.89 8.95 2.26
N SER A 123 10.73 8.22 1.53
CA SER A 123 10.29 6.96 0.94
C SER A 123 9.99 5.95 2.04
N SER A 124 9.01 5.06 1.81
CA SER A 124 8.71 3.98 2.74
C SER A 124 9.90 3.04 2.95
N PHE A 125 10.84 2.99 2.00
CA PHE A 125 12.09 2.24 2.10
C PHE A 125 13.04 2.89 3.12
N GLU A 126 13.34 4.19 2.97
CA GLU A 126 14.18 4.92 3.92
C GLU A 126 13.60 4.91 5.34
N LEU A 127 12.27 5.07 5.47
CA LEU A 127 11.61 4.99 6.78
C LEU A 127 11.73 3.59 7.39
N SER A 128 11.65 2.54 6.56
CA SER A 128 11.82 1.16 7.00
C SER A 128 13.25 0.90 7.46
N ASP A 129 14.25 1.39 6.72
CA ASP A 129 15.67 1.22 7.08
C ASP A 129 15.98 1.91 8.41
N ILE A 130 15.52 3.15 8.59
CA ILE A 130 15.66 3.89 9.87
C ILE A 130 15.01 3.12 11.02
N ALA A 131 13.81 2.59 10.82
CA ALA A 131 13.11 1.84 11.86
C ALA A 131 13.84 0.55 12.24
N CYS A 132 14.35 -0.19 11.25
CA CYS A 132 15.16 -1.40 11.46
C CYS A 132 16.45 -1.10 12.23
N ASP A 133 17.14 0.00 11.90
CA ASP A 133 18.37 0.39 12.58
C ASP A 133 18.11 0.82 14.02
N LEU A 134 17.01 1.54 14.28
CA LEU A 134 16.60 1.92 15.64
C LEU A 134 16.21 0.70 16.49
N GLU A 135 15.46 -0.24 15.92
CA GLU A 135 15.11 -1.49 16.61
C GLU A 135 16.37 -2.30 16.96
N SER A 136 17.27 -2.45 16.00
CA SER A 136 18.53 -3.17 16.18
C SER A 136 19.41 -2.51 17.25
N ALA A 137 19.53 -1.18 17.23
CA ALA A 137 20.25 -0.43 18.25
C ALA A 137 19.64 -0.62 19.65
N ALA A 138 18.31 -0.61 19.77
CA ALA A 138 17.62 -0.82 21.05
C ALA A 138 17.92 -2.21 21.64
N VAL A 139 17.93 -3.25 20.80
CA VAL A 139 18.30 -4.61 21.21
C VAL A 139 19.75 -4.65 21.68
N VAL A 140 20.68 -4.09 20.91
CA VAL A 140 22.10 -4.11 21.27
C VAL A 140 22.40 -3.35 22.55
N ILE A 141 21.78 -2.17 22.75
CA ILE A 141 21.92 -1.41 24.01
C ILE A 141 21.39 -2.24 25.19
N SER A 142 20.30 -2.97 25.03
CA SER A 142 19.80 -3.87 26.08
C SER A 142 20.80 -4.97 26.41
N ASP A 143 21.46 -5.55 25.42
CA ASP A 143 22.41 -6.65 25.63
C ASP A 143 23.71 -6.15 26.25
N ILE A 144 24.19 -4.97 25.85
CA ILE A 144 25.27 -4.25 26.51
C ILE A 144 24.94 -4.02 27.99
N GLY A 145 23.72 -3.58 28.30
CA GLY A 145 23.28 -3.40 29.69
C GLY A 145 23.36 -4.70 30.51
N LYS A 146 22.97 -5.83 29.92
CA LYS A 146 23.11 -7.15 30.57
C LYS A 146 24.57 -7.55 30.77
N LEU A 147 25.43 -7.34 29.77
CA LEU A 147 26.86 -7.64 29.86
C LEU A 147 27.54 -6.80 30.95
N LEU A 148 27.25 -5.50 31.01
CA LEU A 148 27.75 -4.61 32.04
C LEU A 148 27.27 -5.02 33.43
N ALA A 149 26.02 -5.47 33.57
CA ALA A 149 25.51 -6.01 34.82
C ALA A 149 26.26 -7.28 35.25
N LEU A 150 26.56 -8.20 34.32
CA LEU A 150 27.34 -9.40 34.61
C LEU A 150 28.76 -9.06 35.09
N ILE A 151 29.40 -8.06 34.48
CA ILE A 151 30.71 -7.55 34.93
C ILE A 151 30.58 -6.93 36.33
N HIS A 152 29.61 -6.04 36.53
CA HIS A 152 29.43 -5.31 37.78
C HIS A 152 29.14 -6.23 38.98
N TYR A 153 28.33 -7.27 38.78
CA TYR A 153 27.98 -8.24 39.81
C TYR A 153 28.98 -9.41 39.90
N GLU A 154 30.14 -9.29 39.26
CA GLU A 154 31.22 -10.29 39.27
C GLU A 154 30.72 -11.70 38.89
N LYS A 155 29.78 -11.77 37.94
CA LYS A 155 29.15 -13.03 37.49
C LYS A 155 29.94 -13.75 36.40
N ILE A 156 31.07 -13.19 35.98
CA ILE A 156 31.98 -13.77 34.99
C ILE A 156 33.43 -13.62 35.48
N GLU A 157 34.30 -14.51 35.03
CA GLU A 157 35.70 -14.52 35.46
C GLU A 157 36.42 -13.24 35.01
N PRO A 158 37.41 -12.73 35.79
CA PRO A 158 38.07 -11.46 35.50
C PRO A 158 38.67 -11.36 34.08
N HIS A 159 39.24 -12.46 33.58
CA HIS A 159 39.84 -12.49 32.24
C HIS A 159 38.76 -12.45 31.13
N VAL A 160 37.57 -13.00 31.38
CA VAL A 160 36.41 -12.93 30.48
C VAL A 160 35.77 -11.54 30.55
N ALA A 161 35.72 -10.93 31.73
CA ALA A 161 35.21 -9.57 31.94
C ALA A 161 35.95 -8.53 31.11
N ILE A 162 37.28 -8.65 30.98
CA ILE A 162 38.10 -7.76 30.14
C ILE A 162 37.68 -7.87 28.66
N SER A 163 37.52 -9.08 28.14
CA SER A 163 37.11 -9.31 26.76
C SER A 163 35.66 -8.83 26.51
N MET A 164 34.75 -9.07 27.45
CA MET A 164 33.37 -8.59 27.36
C MET A 164 33.26 -7.07 27.45
N ALA A 165 34.08 -6.42 28.27
CA ALA A 165 34.15 -4.96 28.35
C ALA A 165 34.64 -4.35 27.03
N ARG A 166 35.65 -4.93 26.39
CA ARG A 166 36.12 -4.51 25.06
C ARG A 166 35.04 -4.70 24.00
N LEU A 167 34.42 -5.88 23.94
CA LEU A 167 33.33 -6.15 23.01
C LEU A 167 32.17 -5.16 23.19
N THR A 168 31.82 -4.86 24.44
CA THR A 168 30.78 -3.88 24.79
C THR A 168 31.14 -2.49 24.27
N HIS A 169 32.40 -2.06 24.45
CA HIS A 169 32.90 -0.78 23.98
C HIS A 169 32.86 -0.69 22.44
N ASP A 170 33.47 -1.63 21.73
CA ASP A 170 33.54 -1.65 20.27
C ASP A 170 32.14 -1.69 19.64
N THR A 171 31.23 -2.45 20.26
CA THR A 171 29.83 -2.53 19.84
C THR A 171 29.12 -1.19 20.06
N THR A 172 29.36 -0.52 21.19
CA THR A 172 28.79 0.81 21.47
C THR A 172 29.26 1.84 20.45
N GLU A 173 30.56 1.85 20.12
CA GLU A 173 31.15 2.76 19.14
C GLU A 173 30.55 2.55 17.75
N THR A 174 30.47 1.30 17.29
CA THR A 174 29.89 0.95 15.99
C THR A 174 28.43 1.43 15.87
N TRP A 175 27.61 1.17 16.89
CA TRP A 175 26.21 1.60 16.87
C TRP A 175 26.05 3.12 17.02
N HIS A 176 26.96 3.78 17.73
CA HIS A 176 27.01 5.24 17.77
C HIS A 176 27.21 5.83 16.36
N GLU A 177 28.16 5.29 15.59
CA GLU A 177 28.43 5.73 14.22
C GLU A 177 27.23 5.49 13.30
N LEU A 178 26.62 4.31 13.35
CA LEU A 178 25.43 3.97 12.55
C LEU A 178 24.26 4.90 12.87
N LEU A 179 23.95 5.11 14.15
CA LEU A 179 22.88 6.00 14.58
C LEU A 179 23.14 7.46 14.21
N GLN A 180 24.39 7.92 14.29
CA GLN A 180 24.77 9.25 13.81
C GLN A 180 24.59 9.38 12.29
N GLY A 181 24.92 8.35 11.52
CA GLY A 181 24.65 8.29 10.08
C GLY A 181 23.16 8.44 9.77
N GLN A 182 22.31 7.67 10.47
CA GLN A 182 20.86 7.75 10.32
C GLN A 182 20.29 9.11 10.72
N LEU A 183 20.76 9.66 11.85
CA LEU A 183 20.40 11.01 12.28
C LEU A 183 20.81 12.07 11.24
N GLY A 184 21.96 11.90 10.60
CA GLY A 184 22.42 12.72 9.49
C GLY A 184 21.47 12.69 8.30
N SER A 185 21.05 11.49 7.88
CA SER A 185 20.10 11.30 6.77
C SER A 185 18.73 11.93 7.05
N ILE A 186 18.22 11.77 8.27
CA ILE A 186 16.98 12.43 8.72
C ILE A 186 17.16 13.95 8.69
N LYS A 187 18.27 14.47 9.23
CA LYS A 187 18.57 15.91 9.23
C LYS A 187 18.67 16.47 7.82
N GLU A 188 19.26 15.74 6.87
CA GLU A 188 19.31 16.17 5.46
C GLU A 188 17.91 16.25 4.86
N THR A 189 17.07 15.24 5.10
CA THR A 189 15.67 15.23 4.67
C THR A 189 14.89 16.41 5.28
N LEU A 190 15.10 16.70 6.56
CA LEU A 190 14.53 17.85 7.25
C LEU A 190 15.13 19.18 6.76
N ALA A 191 16.39 19.21 6.35
CA ALA A 191 17.04 20.41 5.83
C ALA A 191 16.43 20.88 4.50
N MET A 192 15.83 19.96 3.74
CA MET A 192 15.04 20.29 2.54
C MET A 192 13.67 20.93 2.85
N THR A 193 13.32 21.07 4.13
CA THR A 193 12.06 21.67 4.63
C THR A 193 12.37 23.02 5.32
N ARG A 194 11.36 23.86 5.61
CA ARG A 194 11.63 25.14 6.31
C ARG A 194 12.11 24.91 7.75
N TYR A 195 11.90 23.73 8.34
CA TYR A 195 12.50 23.34 9.61
C TYR A 195 14.03 23.21 9.57
N GLY A 196 14.63 23.12 8.37
CA GLY A 196 16.08 23.12 8.16
C GLY A 196 16.79 24.45 8.40
N LYS A 197 16.03 25.55 8.40
CA LYS A 197 16.55 26.92 8.54
C LYS A 197 16.41 27.43 9.97
N GLU A 198 16.92 26.70 10.95
CA GLU A 198 17.23 27.35 12.22
C GLU A 198 18.51 28.17 12.05
N GLY A 199 18.37 29.51 11.92
CA GLY A 199 19.49 30.44 12.10
C GLY A 199 19.82 31.42 10.98
N SER A 200 18.87 31.88 10.16
CA SER A 200 19.11 33.08 9.33
C SER A 200 17.86 33.94 9.26
N GLN A 201 17.72 34.79 10.28
CA GLN A 201 17.01 36.07 10.16
C GLN A 201 17.79 37.02 9.25
#